data_AF-A0A973B139-F1
#
_entry.id   AF-A0A973B139-F1
#
_cell.length_a   1.000
_cell.length_b   1.000
_cell.length_c   1.000
_cell.angle_alpha   90.00
_cell.angle_beta   90.00
_cell.angle_gamma   90.00
#
_symmetry.space_group_name_H-M   'P 1'
#
loop_
_entity.id
_entity.type
_entity.pdbx_description
1 polymer ?
#
loop_
_entity_poly.entity_id
_entity_poly.type
_entity_poly.pdbx_seq_one_letter_code
_entity_poly.pdbx_strand_id
1 'polypeptide(L)'
;MIYEQALRRELAYTTGAVFLVLITIMITTLVIRILGFAANGAVNPQDVIVLIMLAVIGYIAVILSVSIFIAILIVLIRWHRDSEMVVWYASGLNLKMLYKPVLGFAMPWLIVITCMALFA
;
A
#
# COMPACT_ATOMS: atom_id res chain seq x y z
N MET A 1 8.68 -11.48 19.60
CA MET A 1 9.40 -10.54 20.48
C MET A 1 8.75 -9.16 20.41
N ILE A 2 8.90 -8.30 21.44
CA ILE A 2 8.28 -6.95 21.50
C ILE A 2 8.62 -6.11 20.25
N TYR A 3 9.87 -6.19 19.80
CA TYR A 3 10.36 -5.59 18.56
C TYR A 3 9.55 -5.94 17.31
N GLU A 4 9.29 -7.22 17.07
CA GLU A 4 8.56 -7.69 15.88
C GLU A 4 7.10 -7.26 15.92
N GLN A 5 6.48 -7.26 17.11
CA GLN A 5 5.12 -6.79 17.30
C GLN A 5 5.01 -5.28 17.10
N ALA A 6 5.99 -4.51 17.61
CA ALA A 6 6.07 -3.07 17.38
C ALA A 6 6.20 -2.75 15.89
N LEU A 7 7.14 -3.40 15.20
CA LEU A 7 7.36 -3.23 13.76
C LEU A 7 6.11 -3.57 12.95
N ARG A 8 5.50 -4.74 13.19
CA ARG A 8 4.30 -5.18 12.46
C ARG A 8 3.12 -4.23 12.68
N ARG A 9 2.93 -3.76 13.93
CA ARG A 9 1.86 -2.82 14.26
C ARG A 9 2.07 -1.50 13.53
N GLU A 10 3.29 -0.98 13.55
CA GLU A 10 3.61 0.28 12.88
C GLU A 10 3.44 0.17 11.36
N LEU A 11 3.97 -0.91 10.75
CA LEU A 11 3.79 -1.21 9.34
C LEU A 11 2.31 -1.30 8.95
N ALA A 12 1.47 -1.96 9.76
CA ALA A 12 0.04 -2.08 9.48
C ALA A 12 -0.66 -0.71 9.49
N TYR A 13 -0.39 0.13 10.50
CA TYR A 13 -0.97 1.48 10.57
C TYR A 13 -0.50 2.37 9.41
N THR A 14 0.80 2.38 9.12
CA THR A 14 1.35 3.19 8.02
C THR A 14 0.86 2.71 6.66
N THR A 15 0.77 1.39 6.44
CA THR A 15 0.23 0.81 5.19
C THR A 15 -1.22 1.22 4.99
N GLY A 16 -2.05 1.12 6.03
CA GLY A 16 -3.45 1.55 5.97
C GLY A 16 -3.59 3.04 5.65
N ALA A 17 -2.79 3.89 6.31
CA ALA A 17 -2.78 5.33 6.05
C ALA A 17 -2.37 5.66 4.61
N VAL A 18 -1.27 5.09 4.12
CA VAL A 18 -0.79 5.31 2.75
C VAL A 18 -1.80 4.79 1.73
N PHE A 19 -2.38 3.60 1.98
CA PHE A 19 -3.41 3.03 1.10
C PHE A 19 -4.63 3.95 0.99
N LEU A 20 -5.13 4.48 2.11
CA LEU A 20 -6.26 5.42 2.12
C LEU A 20 -5.95 6.73 1.37
N VAL A 21 -4.73 7.24 1.48
CA VAL A 21 -4.33 8.43 0.72
C VAL A 21 -4.29 8.11 -0.78
N LEU A 22 -3.64 7.02 -1.17
CA LEU A 22 -3.51 6.64 -2.58
C LEU A 22 -4.85 6.29 -3.23
N ILE A 23 -5.74 5.57 -2.53
CA ILE A 23 -7.07 5.25 -3.07
C ILE A 23 -7.91 6.51 -3.27
N THR A 24 -7.81 7.50 -2.36
CA THR A 24 -8.51 8.78 -2.47
C THR A 24 -8.02 9.58 -3.68
N ILE A 25 -6.70 9.66 -3.87
CA ILE A 25 -6.10 10.32 -5.05
C ILE A 25 -6.54 9.61 -6.33
N MET A 26 -6.47 8.27 -6.36
CA MET A 26 -6.88 7.50 -7.53
C MET A 26 -8.34 7.75 -7.87
N ILE A 27 -9.27 7.61 -6.92
CA ILE A 27 -10.71 7.81 -7.17
C ILE A 27 -10.94 9.21 -7.74
N THR A 28 -10.31 10.23 -7.16
CA THR A 28 -10.42 11.62 -7.65
C THR A 28 -9.98 11.73 -9.11
N THR A 29 -8.83 11.16 -9.47
CA THR A 29 -8.33 11.20 -10.85
C THR A 29 -9.16 10.37 -11.83
N LEU A 30 -9.70 9.22 -11.40
CA LEU A 30 -10.58 8.37 -12.22
C LEU A 30 -11.91 9.06 -12.52
N VAL A 31 -12.50 9.72 -11.51
CA VAL A 31 -13.72 10.51 -11.69
C VAL A 31 -13.50 11.59 -12.73
N ILE A 32 -12.42 12.38 -12.59
CA ILE A 32 -12.09 13.45 -13.56
C ILE A 32 -11.89 12.87 -14.97
N ARG A 33 -11.16 11.76 -15.09
CA ARG A 33 -10.86 11.13 -16.38
C ARG A 33 -12.12 10.58 -17.06
N ILE A 34 -12.95 9.83 -16.34
CA ILE A 34 -14.14 9.16 -16.91
C ILE A 34 -15.24 10.18 -17.21
N LEU A 35 -15.43 11.20 -16.38
CA LEU A 35 -16.30 12.32 -16.72
C LEU A 35 -15.80 13.08 -17.96
N GLY A 36 -14.48 13.24 -18.09
CA GLY A 36 -13.87 13.79 -19.31
C GLY A 36 -14.19 12.95 -20.56
N PHE A 37 -14.19 11.62 -20.46
CA PHE A 37 -14.60 10.75 -21.57
C PHE A 37 -16.09 10.87 -21.90
N ALA A 38 -16.96 11.00 -20.89
CA ALA A 38 -18.38 11.22 -21.11
C ALA A 38 -18.66 12.58 -21.78
N ALA A 39 -17.95 13.64 -21.37
CA ALA A 39 -18.07 14.97 -21.96
C ALA A 39 -17.63 15.02 -23.45
N ASN A 40 -16.67 14.18 -23.84
CA ASN A 40 -16.23 14.04 -25.22
C ASN A 40 -17.10 13.06 -26.05
N GLY A 41 -18.16 12.50 -25.47
CA GLY A 41 -19.05 11.55 -26.15
C GLY A 41 -18.50 10.14 -26.34
N ALA A 42 -17.36 9.81 -25.72
CA ALA A 42 -16.74 8.48 -25.83
C ALA A 42 -17.38 7.43 -24.89
N VAL A 43 -18.10 7.87 -23.86
CA VAL A 43 -18.72 7.03 -22.83
C VAL A 43 -20.14 7.53 -22.55
N ASN A 44 -21.10 6.62 -22.37
CA ASN A 44 -22.45 6.98 -21.96
C ASN A 44 -22.43 7.51 -20.50
N PRO A 45 -23.00 8.68 -20.21
CA PRO A 45 -23.08 9.22 -18.84
C PRO A 45 -23.69 8.25 -17.81
N GLN A 46 -24.56 7.34 -18.24
CA GLN A 46 -25.19 6.34 -17.36
C GLN A 46 -24.20 5.28 -16.87
N ASP A 47 -23.12 5.02 -17.63
CA ASP A 47 -22.14 3.96 -17.33
C ASP A 47 -20.95 4.45 -16.51
N VAL A 48 -20.83 5.77 -16.30
CA VAL A 48 -19.68 6.41 -15.64
C VAL A 48 -19.37 5.79 -14.27
N ILE A 49 -20.40 5.60 -13.44
CA ILE A 49 -20.24 5.05 -12.09
C ILE A 49 -19.73 3.60 -12.14
N VAL A 50 -20.26 2.79 -13.06
CA VAL A 50 -19.85 1.39 -13.24
C VAL A 50 -18.40 1.31 -13.71
N LEU A 51 -18.02 2.16 -14.66
CA LEU A 51 -16.65 2.22 -15.18
C LEU A 51 -15.65 2.67 -14.10
N ILE A 52 -16.02 3.62 -13.24
CA ILE A 52 -15.18 4.02 -12.10
C ILE A 52 -14.97 2.84 -11.17
N MET A 53 -16.05 2.14 -10.76
CA MET A 53 -15.92 0.98 -9.86
C MET A 53 -15.09 -0.14 -10.48
N LEU A 54 -15.28 -0.44 -11.77
CA LEU A 54 -14.50 -1.44 -12.49
C LEU A 54 -13.01 -1.05 -12.56
N ALA A 55 -12.72 0.23 -12.87
CA ALA A 55 -11.36 0.73 -12.91
C ALA A 55 -10.68 0.64 -11.53
N VAL A 56 -11.39 1.01 -10.46
CA VAL A 56 -10.88 0.90 -9.08
C VAL A 56 -10.47 -0.54 -8.75
N ILE A 57 -11.28 -1.52 -9.14
CA ILE A 57 -10.96 -2.96 -8.94
C ILE A 57 -9.70 -3.33 -9.72
N GLY A 58 -9.55 -2.89 -10.97
CA GLY A 58 -8.37 -3.16 -11.78
C GLY A 58 -7.07 -2.56 -11.22
N TYR A 59 -7.15 -1.40 -10.54
CA TYR A 59 -5.99 -0.72 -9.97
C TYR A 59 -5.66 -1.11 -8.52
N ILE A 60 -6.52 -1.90 -7.86
CA ILE A 60 -6.38 -2.17 -6.43
C ILE A 60 -5.09 -2.93 -6.09
N ALA A 61 -4.67 -3.87 -6.95
CA ALA A 61 -3.44 -4.64 -6.79
C ALA A 61 -2.20 -3.73 -6.89
N VAL A 62 -2.22 -2.79 -7.84
CA VAL A 62 -1.14 -1.82 -8.03
C VAL A 62 -1.03 -0.89 -6.83
N ILE A 63 -2.16 -0.32 -6.38
CA ILE A 63 -2.18 0.60 -5.23
C ILE A 63 -1.73 -0.11 -3.95
N LEU A 64 -2.20 -1.33 -3.72
CA LEU A 64 -1.81 -2.12 -2.56
C LEU A 64 -0.31 -2.45 -2.57
N SER A 65 0.26 -2.76 -3.74
CA SER A 65 1.70 -2.96 -3.88
C SER A 65 2.50 -1.69 -3.54
N VAL A 66 2.08 -0.54 -4.07
CA VAL A 66 2.76 0.73 -3.81
C VAL A 66 2.61 1.15 -2.34
N SER A 67 1.43 0.95 -1.74
CA SER A 67 1.20 1.36 -0.35
C SER A 67 2.09 0.59 0.64
N ILE A 68 2.23 -0.72 0.46
CA ILE A 68 3.09 -1.57 1.30
C ILE A 68 4.56 -1.17 1.14
N PHE A 69 5.00 -0.97 -0.11
CA PHE A 69 6.37 -0.54 -0.39
C PHE A 69 6.70 0.78 0.30
N ILE A 70 5.86 1.80 0.12
CA ILE A 70 6.03 3.12 0.73
C ILE A 70 5.96 3.02 2.26
N ALA A 71 5.03 2.24 2.82
CA ALA A 71 4.91 2.10 4.26
C ALA A 71 6.16 1.46 4.89
N ILE A 72 6.72 0.43 4.26
CA ILE A 72 7.98 -0.18 4.71
C ILE A 72 9.11 0.86 4.71
N LEU A 73 9.23 1.65 3.63
CA LEU A 73 10.24 2.70 3.56
C LEU A 73 10.04 3.75 4.66
N ILE A 74 8.83 4.28 4.83
CA ILE A 74 8.53 5.30 5.85
C ILE A 74 8.89 4.81 7.24
N VAL A 75 8.46 3.60 7.61
CA VAL A 75 8.72 3.03 8.94
C VAL A 75 10.22 2.80 9.16
N LEU A 76 10.92 2.22 8.19
CA LEU A 76 12.36 1.98 8.32
C LEU A 76 13.17 3.28 8.38
N ILE A 77 12.80 4.29 7.59
CA ILE A 77 13.43 5.61 7.64
C ILE A 77 13.17 6.27 9.00
N ARG A 78 11.94 6.20 9.52
CA ARG A 78 11.59 6.74 10.83
C ARG A 78 12.44 6.11 11.94
N TRP A 79 12.54 4.79 11.95
CA TRP A 79 13.34 4.06 12.93
C TRP A 79 14.84 4.38 12.86
N HIS A 80 15.37 4.68 11.68
CA HIS A 80 16.76 5.17 11.56
C HIS A 80 16.90 6.61 12.04
N ARG A 81 15.96 7.49 11.66
CA ARG A 81 15.98 8.91 12.03
C ARG A 81 15.82 9.14 13.52
N ASP A 82 14.91 8.39 14.15
CA ASP A 82 14.60 8.52 15.58
C ASP A 82 15.59 7.71 16.44
N SER A 83 16.66 7.18 15.84
CA SER A 83 17.70 6.35 16.48
C SER A 83 17.21 5.07 17.16
N GLU A 84 15.94 4.67 16.96
CA GLU A 84 15.40 3.40 17.46
C GLU A 84 16.24 2.21 16.95
N MET A 85 16.62 2.23 15.67
CA MET A 85 17.51 1.23 15.06
C MET A 85 18.86 1.12 15.76
N VAL A 86 19.45 2.25 16.15
CA VAL A 86 20.75 2.27 16.85
C VAL A 86 20.64 1.56 18.19
N VAL A 87 19.55 1.78 18.92
CA VAL A 87 19.27 1.10 20.20
C VAL A 87 19.09 -0.40 19.99
N TRP A 88 18.35 -0.81 18.95
CA TRP A 88 18.19 -2.22 18.61
C TRP A 88 19.54 -2.89 18.27
N TYR A 89 20.40 -2.23 17.49
CA TYR A 89 21.74 -2.73 17.17
C TYR A 89 22.63 -2.83 18.42
N ALA A 90 22.62 -1.82 19.28
CA ALA A 90 23.36 -1.83 20.54
C ALA A 90 22.90 -2.94 21.50
N SER A 91 21.63 -3.35 21.40
CA SER A 91 21.05 -4.47 22.16
C SER A 91 21.38 -5.85 21.56
N GLY A 92 22.21 -5.92 20.51
CA GLY A 92 22.66 -7.16 19.88
C GLY A 92 21.74 -7.69 18.77
N LEU A 93 20.72 -6.93 18.34
CA LEU A 93 19.92 -7.32 17.18
C LEU A 93 20.70 -7.02 15.90
N ASN A 94 20.76 -7.99 14.99
CA ASN A 94 21.46 -7.85 13.72
C ASN A 94 20.50 -7.36 12.62
N LEU A 95 21.00 -6.61 11.62
CA LEU A 95 20.18 -6.09 10.51
C LEU A 95 19.40 -7.21 9.80
N LYS A 96 19.96 -8.42 9.74
CA LYS A 96 19.31 -9.59 9.12
C LYS A 96 18.03 -10.04 9.83
N MET A 97 17.85 -9.67 11.10
CA MET A 97 16.64 -10.01 11.85
C MET A 97 15.42 -9.20 11.40
N LEU A 98 15.60 -8.11 10.64
CA LEU A 98 14.50 -7.33 10.03
C LEU A 98 13.81 -8.04 8.88
N TYR A 99 14.52 -8.89 8.13
CA TYR A 99 13.96 -9.53 6.96
C TYR A 99 12.76 -10.41 7.33
N LYS A 100 12.87 -11.18 8.41
CA LYS A 100 11.82 -12.10 8.86
C LYS A 100 10.49 -11.40 9.23
N PRO A 101 10.46 -10.35 10.07
CA PRO A 101 9.22 -9.66 10.42
C PRO A 101 8.66 -8.83 9.25
N VAL A 102 9.50 -8.22 8.41
CA VAL A 102 9.05 -7.48 7.22
C VAL A 102 8.43 -8.44 6.20
N LEU A 103 9.11 -9.55 5.88
CA LEU A 103 8.56 -10.58 5.00
C LEU A 103 7.30 -11.20 5.59
N GLY A 104 7.28 -11.50 6.89
CA GLY A 104 6.10 -12.04 7.55
C GLY A 104 4.90 -11.07 7.60
N PHE A 105 5.12 -9.77 7.44
CA PHE A 105 4.06 -8.78 7.24
C PHE A 105 3.65 -8.69 5.76
N ALA A 106 4.61 -8.67 4.84
CA ALA A 106 4.35 -8.52 3.40
C ALA A 106 3.74 -9.79 2.77
N MET A 107 4.08 -10.98 3.27
CA MET A 107 3.66 -12.28 2.71
C MET A 107 2.13 -12.40 2.47
N PRO A 108 1.24 -12.14 3.45
CA PRO A 108 -0.20 -12.24 3.21
C PRO A 108 -0.68 -11.28 2.12
N TRP A 109 -0.14 -10.07 2.07
CA TRP A 109 -0.51 -9.09 1.06
C TRP A 109 0.04 -9.43 -0.32
N LEU A 110 1.25 -9.98 -0.39
CA LEU A 110 1.82 -10.48 -1.65
C LEU A 110 0.92 -11.57 -2.25
N ILE A 111 0.40 -12.49 -1.43
CA ILE A 111 -0.56 -13.51 -1.89
C ILE A 111 -1.82 -12.85 -2.46
N VAL A 112 -2.39 -11.85 -1.76
CA VAL A 112 -3.57 -11.11 -2.24
C VAL A 112 -3.27 -10.40 -3.56
N ILE A 113 -2.14 -9.69 -3.67
CA ILE A 113 -1.73 -8.97 -4.87
C ILE A 113 -1.51 -9.95 -6.02
N THR A 114 -0.83 -11.08 -5.80
CA THR A 114 -0.59 -12.10 -6.82
C THR A 114 -1.90 -12.72 -7.30
N CYS A 115 -2.82 -13.06 -6.39
CA CYS A 115 -4.15 -13.54 -6.78
C CYS A 115 -4.87 -12.49 -7.63
N MET A 116 -4.90 -11.23 -7.19
CA MET A 116 -5.56 -10.17 -7.96
C MET A 116 -4.89 -9.94 -9.31
N ALA A 117 -3.57 -9.99 -9.41
CA ALA A 117 -2.84 -9.79 -10.67
C ALA A 117 -3.00 -10.95 -11.66
N LEU A 118 -3.26 -12.17 -11.18
CA LEU A 118 -3.52 -13.33 -12.04
C LEU A 118 -4.97 -13.38 -12.56
N PHE A 119 -5.91 -12.78 -11.83
CA PHE A 119 -7.35 -12.79 -12.17
C PHE A 119 -7.89 -11.44 -12.68
N ALA A 120 -7.05 -10.41 -12.75
CA ALA A 120 -7.36 -9.09 -13.33
C ALA A 120 -7.11 -9.06 -14.84
#